data_AF-A0A4Q5YWF8-F1
#
_entry.id   AF-A0A4Q5YWF8-F1
#
_cell.length_a   1.000
_cell.length_b   1.000
_cell.length_c   1.000
_cell.angle_alpha   90.00
_cell.angle_beta   90.00
_cell.angle_gamma   90.00
#
_symmetry.space_group_name_H-M   'P 1'
#
loop_
_entity.id
_entity.type
_entity.pdbx_description
1 polymer ?
#
loop_
_entity_poly.entity_id
_entity_poly.type
_entity_poly.pdbx_seq_one_letter_code
_entity_poly.pdbx_strand_id
1 'polypeptide(L)'
;MNKAMRTTAIVFGINMVLVVLMLLGQNTEGTFISIGLLWIFGMIVQFILGVVFVFIERLRATGQGLLLGTLLSLVIGFSVCSALIR
;
A
#
# COMPACT_ATOMS: atom_id res chain seq x y z
N MET A 1 14.62 13.71 9.66
CA MET A 1 13.82 13.05 8.60
C MET A 1 12.80 14.05 8.07
N ASN A 2 12.73 14.27 6.75
CA ASN A 2 11.83 15.26 6.14
C ASN A 2 10.36 14.88 6.43
N LYS A 3 9.48 15.84 6.77
CA LYS A 3 8.09 15.53 7.18
C LYS A 3 7.36 14.69 6.12
N ALA A 4 7.63 14.95 4.84
CA ALA A 4 7.09 14.20 3.71
C ALA A 4 7.54 12.73 3.67
N MET A 5 8.83 12.44 3.93
CA MET A 5 9.33 11.06 4.03
C MET A 5 8.68 10.29 5.18
N ARG A 6 8.40 10.97 6.31
CA ARG A 6 7.68 10.34 7.42
C ARG A 6 6.27 9.94 7.01
N THR A 7 5.54 10.82 6.31
CA THR A 7 4.21 10.50 5.79
C THR A 7 4.25 9.33 4.82
N THR A 8 5.24 9.27 3.92
CA THR A 8 5.42 8.14 3.00
C THR A 8 5.61 6.81 3.70
N ALA A 9 6.50 6.76 4.70
CA ALA A 9 6.73 5.56 5.48
C ALA A 9 5.48 5.11 6.25
N ILE A 10 4.69 6.06 6.77
CA ILE A 10 3.43 5.77 7.45
C ILE A 10 2.40 5.19 6.48
N VAL A 11 2.18 5.83 5.33
CA VAL A 11 1.20 5.36 4.32
C VAL A 11 1.56 3.96 3.83
N PHE A 12 2.82 3.73 3.50
CA PHE A 12 3.30 2.40 3.13
C PHE A 12 3.11 1.39 4.26
N GLY A 13 3.49 1.76 5.50
CA GLY A 13 3.31 0.90 6.68
C GLY A 13 1.85 0.50 6.91
N ILE A 14 0.91 1.44 6.75
CA ILE A 14 -0.54 1.15 6.86
C ILE A 14 -0.96 0.16 5.78
N ASN A 15 -0.54 0.34 4.52
CA ASN A 15 -0.84 -0.61 3.45
C ASN A 15 -0.30 -2.03 3.75
N MET A 16 0.91 -2.12 4.30
CA MET A 16 1.50 -3.41 4.69
C MET A 16 0.74 -4.06 5.87
N VAL A 17 0.29 -3.26 6.84
CA VAL A 17 -0.56 -3.74 7.94
C VAL A 17 -1.89 -4.27 7.40
N LEU A 18 -2.51 -3.61 6.42
CA LEU A 18 -3.73 -4.10 5.79
C LEU A 18 -3.52 -5.46 5.12
N VAL A 19 -2.40 -5.67 4.43
CA VAL A 19 -2.05 -6.98 3.84
C VAL A 19 -1.90 -8.06 4.91
N VAL A 20 -1.29 -7.76 6.06
CA VAL A 20 -1.18 -8.70 7.18
C VAL A 20 -2.55 -8.99 7.81
N LEU A 21 -3.39 -7.96 7.99
CA LEU A 21 -4.75 -8.15 8.50
C LEU A 21 -5.61 -8.98 7.55
N MET A 22 -5.37 -8.87 6.25
CA MET A 22 -6.03 -9.69 5.24
C MET A 22 -5.67 -11.18 5.39
N LEU A 23 -4.41 -11.51 5.71
CA LEU A 23 -4.01 -12.88 6.08
C LEU A 23 -4.72 -13.37 7.35
N LEU A 24 -4.83 -12.51 8.38
CA LEU A 24 -5.47 -12.89 9.65
C LEU A 24 -6.99 -13.05 9.51
N GLY A 25 -7.61 -12.26 8.63
CA GLY A 25 -9.05 -12.25 8.37
C GLY A 25 -9.55 -13.35 7.43
N GLN A 26 -8.69 -14.27 6.99
CA GLN A 26 -9.04 -15.33 6.02
C GLN A 26 -10.18 -16.25 6.48
N ASN A 27 -10.36 -16.43 7.80
CA ASN A 27 -11.38 -17.30 8.37
C ASN A 27 -12.80 -16.68 8.37
N THR A 28 -12.94 -15.43 7.92
CA THR A 28 -14.22 -14.73 7.89
C THR A 28 -14.35 -14.02 6.55
N GLU A 29 -15.12 -14.60 5.64
CA GLU A 29 -15.24 -14.15 4.23
C GLU A 29 -15.52 -12.64 4.11
N GLY A 30 -16.42 -12.10 4.94
CA GLY A 30 -16.75 -10.67 4.94
C GLY A 30 -15.59 -9.76 5.36
N THR A 31 -14.72 -10.23 6.26
CA THR A 31 -13.56 -9.48 6.76
C THR A 31 -12.44 -9.44 5.73
N PHE A 32 -12.17 -10.57 5.07
CA PHE A 32 -11.17 -10.64 3.99
C PHE A 32 -11.50 -9.67 2.85
N ILE A 33 -12.75 -9.68 2.36
CA ILE A 33 -13.19 -8.80 1.26
C ILE A 33 -13.10 -7.33 1.67
N SER A 34 -13.57 -6.98 2.87
CA SER A 34 -13.57 -5.59 3.36
C SER A 34 -12.15 -5.04 3.51
N ILE A 35 -11.22 -5.84 4.04
CA ILE A 35 -9.81 -5.44 4.18
C ILE A 35 -9.12 -5.36 2.82
N GLY A 36 -9.41 -6.29 1.91
CA GLY A 36 -8.89 -6.25 0.54
C GLY A 36 -9.29 -4.97 -0.19
N LEU A 37 -10.55 -4.52 -0.03
CA LEU A 37 -11.02 -3.25 -0.59
C LEU A 37 -10.29 -2.04 0.02
N LEU A 38 -10.09 -2.03 1.35
CA LEU A 38 -9.33 -0.96 2.03
C LEU A 38 -7.88 -0.91 1.56
N TRP A 39 -7.24 -2.06 1.35
CA TRP A 39 -5.89 -2.15 0.81
C TRP A 39 -5.82 -1.60 -0.62
N ILE A 40 -6.74 -1.98 -1.51
CA ILE A 40 -6.82 -1.44 -2.88
C ILE A 40 -7.01 0.08 -2.86
N PHE A 41 -7.87 0.59 -1.98
CA PHE A 41 -8.06 2.04 -1.83
C PHE A 41 -6.77 2.74 -1.37
N GLY A 42 -6.10 2.21 -0.35
CA GLY A 42 -4.82 2.73 0.14
C GLY A 42 -3.73 2.71 -0.92
N MET A 43 -3.73 1.70 -1.79
CA MET A 43 -2.85 1.57 -2.95
C MET A 43 -3.08 2.66 -4.01
N ILE A 44 -4.34 2.94 -4.35
CA ILE A 44 -4.72 4.00 -5.28
C ILE A 44 -4.25 5.36 -4.75
N VAL A 45 -4.50 5.65 -3.48
CA VAL A 45 -4.06 6.90 -2.84
C VAL A 45 -2.53 7.02 -2.87
N GLN A 46 -1.82 5.95 -2.51
CA GLN A 46 -0.35 5.92 -2.53
C GLN A 46 0.21 6.15 -3.93
N PHE A 47 -0.40 5.55 -4.95
CA PHE A 47 -0.04 5.73 -6.35
C PHE A 47 -0.24 7.18 -6.81
N ILE A 48 -1.43 7.76 -6.58
CA ILE A 48 -1.74 9.14 -6.98
C ILE A 48 -0.76 10.12 -6.32
N LEU A 49 -0.54 10.00 -5.02
CA LEU A 49 0.42 10.85 -4.30
C LEU A 49 1.85 10.67 -4.84
N GLY A 50 2.25 9.43 -5.14
CA GLY A 50 3.54 9.12 -5.75
C GLY A 50 3.72 9.84 -7.09
N VAL A 51 2.76 9.71 -7.99
CA VAL A 51 2.76 10.36 -9.31
C VAL A 51 2.83 11.88 -9.16
N VAL A 52 1.96 12.48 -8.35
CA VAL A 52 1.92 13.95 -8.14
C VAL A 52 3.25 14.46 -7.57
N PHE A 53 3.85 13.74 -6.62
CA PHE A 53 5.10 14.18 -5.97
C PHE A 53 6.33 14.04 -6.88
N VAL A 54 6.33 13.14 -7.86
CA VAL A 54 7.43 13.03 -8.83
C VAL A 54 7.58 14.29 -9.69
N PHE A 55 6.47 14.96 -10.03
CA PHE A 55 6.48 16.19 -10.82
C PHE A 55 6.91 17.43 -10.02
N ILE A 56 6.92 17.35 -8.70
CA ILE A 56 7.37 18.43 -7.82
C ILE A 56 8.85 18.20 -7.51
N GLU A 57 9.74 19.02 -8.05
CA GLU A 57 11.20 18.81 -7.99
C GLU A 57 11.74 18.57 -6.57
N ARG A 58 11.26 19.37 -5.59
CA ARG A 58 11.59 19.23 -4.16
C ARG A 58 11.06 17.95 -3.47
N LEU A 59 10.09 17.25 -4.08
CA LEU A 59 9.47 16.03 -3.56
C LEU A 59 9.73 14.79 -4.43
N ARG A 60 10.52 14.92 -5.52
CA ARG A 60 10.69 13.86 -6.51
C ARG A 60 11.15 12.53 -5.91
N ALA A 61 12.15 12.56 -5.02
CA ALA A 61 12.64 11.38 -4.32
C ALA A 61 11.56 10.72 -3.44
N THR A 62 10.72 11.52 -2.79
CA THR A 62 9.58 11.04 -1.99
C THR A 62 8.53 10.38 -2.88
N GLY A 63 8.23 10.97 -4.05
CA GLY A 63 7.31 10.41 -5.03
C GLY A 63 7.80 9.06 -5.57
N GLN A 64 9.08 8.97 -5.94
CA GLN A 64 9.70 7.70 -6.35
C GLN A 64 9.62 6.64 -5.24
N GLY A 65 9.84 7.02 -3.98
CA GLY A 65 9.70 6.13 -2.83
C GLY A 65 8.27 5.62 -2.64
N LEU A 66 7.26 6.49 -2.81
CA LEU A 66 5.85 6.09 -2.77
C LEU A 66 5.53 5.09 -3.88
N LEU A 67 5.97 5.35 -5.11
CA LEU A 67 5.75 4.47 -6.27
C LEU A 67 6.42 3.10 -6.09
N LEU A 68 7.65 3.08 -5.57
CA LEU A 68 8.34 1.84 -5.23
C LEU A 68 7.57 1.07 -4.13
N GLY A 69 7.11 1.77 -3.09
CA GLY A 69 6.28 1.18 -2.05
C GLY A 69 4.96 0.61 -2.59
N THR A 70 4.36 1.28 -3.58
CA THR A 70 3.15 0.78 -4.24
C THR A 70 3.46 -0.52 -4.96
N LEU A 71 4.51 -0.57 -5.77
CA LEU A 71 4.95 -1.80 -6.45
C LEU A 71 5.18 -2.97 -5.47
N LEU A 72 5.88 -2.72 -4.37
CA LEU A 72 6.14 -3.74 -3.34
C LEU A 72 4.85 -4.22 -2.67
N SER A 73 4.00 -3.29 -2.24
CA SER A 73 2.70 -3.62 -1.62
C SER A 73 1.82 -4.42 -2.58
N LEU A 74 1.83 -4.08 -3.88
CA LEU A 74 1.11 -4.82 -4.93
C LEU A 74 1.57 -6.27 -5.03
N VAL A 75 2.89 -6.49 -5.15
CA VAL A 75 3.48 -7.83 -5.26
C VAL A 75 3.14 -8.68 -4.04
N ILE A 76 3.27 -8.12 -2.83
CA ILE A 76 3.00 -8.84 -1.58
C ILE A 76 1.51 -9.12 -1.43
N GLY A 77 0.64 -8.14 -1.67
CA GLY A 77 -0.81 -8.30 -1.58
C GLY A 77 -1.34 -9.34 -2.57
N PHE A 78 -0.88 -9.32 -3.83
CA PHE A 78 -1.22 -10.38 -4.80
C PHE A 78 -0.70 -11.76 -4.39
N SER A 79 0.51 -11.84 -3.84
CA SER A 79 1.06 -13.10 -3.35
C SER A 79 0.19 -13.69 -2.23
N VAL A 80 -0.29 -12.85 -1.30
CA VAL A 80 -1.23 -13.25 -0.25
C VAL A 80 -2.56 -13.71 -0.84
N CYS A 81 -3.18 -12.91 -1.71
CA CYS A 81 -4.45 -13.29 -2.35
C CYS A 81 -4.33 -14.62 -3.12
N SER A 82 -3.24 -14.82 -3.86
CA SER A 82 -3.00 -16.04 -4.62
C SER A 82 -2.74 -17.27 -3.75
N ALA A 83 -2.11 -17.10 -2.58
CA ALA A 83 -1.87 -18.19 -1.65
C ALA A 83 -3.18 -18.66 -0.98
N LEU A 84 -4.14 -17.76 -0.80
CA LEU A 84 -5.41 -18.02 -0.14
C LEU A 84 -6.50 -18.60 -1.07
N ILE A 85 -6.34 -18.46 -2.39
CA ILE A 85 -7.28 -19.02 -3.39
C ILE A 85 -6.96 -20.51 -3.71
N ARG A 86 -5.87 -21.06 -3.15
CA ARG A 86 -5.57 -22.50 -3.22
C ARG A 86 -6.33 -23.28 -2.15
#